data_AF-A0A1B7WGG4-F1
#
_entry.id   AF-A0A1B7WGG4-F1
#
_cell.length_a   1.000
_cell.length_b   1.000
_cell.length_c   1.000
_cell.angle_alpha   90.00
_cell.angle_beta   90.00
_cell.angle_gamma   90.00
#
_symmetry.space_group_name_H-M   'P 1'
#
loop_
_entity.id
_entity.type
_entity.pdbx_description
1 polymer ?
#
loop_
_entity_poly.entity_id
_entity_poly.type
_entity_poly.pdbx_seq_one_letter_code
_entity_poly.pdbx_strand_id
1 'polypeptide(L)'
;MKFYDKLNGAIAQNQSLLFVGLDPNPEMLPERYSQKSDPKSMIDSLWNWLEFTISQTSDLVCAYKPTLGFYAALGIPGWELLQRTLKAIPAHIPIILDAKHSDLNTSTIFAKTVFEEWQIDAITLSPYAGQDHVAPFLVYPDKAVFILCTTSNPGAAILQQYPTTESPFYLQVVKEAKNWGTPEQLGLEVGTIQPDILAKIRKEAPERTILARSIWSEGGNLKNLLSAGLNYNGDGLLLPVSQDMLGSENLSTQLQSLRAEINHLRTEISQESSTCSVWFPDVCLLNKHPLLDLILQLYDIGCIMFGEFVQASGATFPYYIDLRKIISNPQIFHQIVIAYAEILK
;
A
#
# COMPACT_ATOMS: atom_id res chain seq x y z
N MET A 1 17.94 8.11 4.15
CA MET A 1 17.33 7.79 2.84
C MET A 1 15.84 7.60 3.09
N LYS A 2 14.97 8.12 2.23
CA LYS A 2 13.51 8.00 2.40
C LYS A 2 13.07 6.56 2.21
N PHE A 3 12.03 6.13 2.93
CA PHE A 3 11.46 4.79 2.80
C PHE A 3 11.11 4.43 1.35
N TYR A 4 10.39 5.29 0.63
CA TYR A 4 9.96 5.00 -0.74
C TYR A 4 11.12 4.97 -1.73
N ASP A 5 12.16 5.80 -1.56
CA ASP A 5 13.37 5.72 -2.39
C ASP A 5 14.06 4.37 -2.20
N LYS A 6 14.17 3.93 -0.94
CA LYS A 6 14.74 2.63 -0.55
C LYS A 6 13.92 1.47 -1.11
N LEU A 7 12.60 1.52 -0.96
CA LEU A 7 11.67 0.53 -1.47
C LEU A 7 11.73 0.43 -2.99
N ASN A 8 11.63 1.55 -3.70
CA ASN A 8 11.68 1.57 -5.16
C ASN A 8 13.05 1.10 -5.68
N GLY A 9 14.14 1.46 -4.99
CA GLY A 9 15.47 0.92 -5.26
C GLY A 9 15.52 -0.60 -5.13
N ALA A 10 14.98 -1.17 -4.05
CA ALA A 10 14.93 -2.62 -3.84
C ALA A 10 14.01 -3.34 -4.84
N ILE A 11 12.84 -2.76 -5.16
CA ILE A 11 11.93 -3.27 -6.21
C ILE A 11 12.66 -3.34 -7.56
N ALA A 12 13.35 -2.26 -7.94
CA ALA A 12 14.06 -2.19 -9.22
C ALA A 12 15.28 -3.13 -9.25
N GLN A 13 16.08 -3.18 -8.18
CA GLN A 13 17.26 -4.04 -8.11
C GLN A 13 16.90 -5.53 -8.13
N ASN A 14 15.90 -5.92 -7.33
CA ASN A 14 15.54 -7.32 -7.16
C ASN A 14 14.42 -7.78 -8.10
N GLN A 15 13.85 -6.85 -8.87
CA GLN A 15 12.70 -7.08 -9.77
C GLN A 15 11.55 -7.77 -9.04
N SER A 16 11.19 -7.27 -7.86
CA SER A 16 10.31 -7.98 -6.93
C SER A 16 9.33 -7.05 -6.23
N LEU A 17 8.10 -7.53 -6.05
CA LEU A 17 7.09 -6.94 -5.16
C LEU A 17 6.94 -7.73 -3.85
N LEU A 18 7.77 -8.76 -3.66
CA LEU A 18 7.67 -9.66 -2.52
C LEU A 18 8.30 -9.03 -1.27
N PHE A 19 7.68 -9.24 -0.12
CA PHE A 19 8.30 -9.00 1.18
C PHE A 19 8.27 -10.27 2.03
N VAL A 20 9.25 -10.43 2.90
CA VAL A 20 9.33 -11.59 3.81
C VAL A 20 9.01 -11.16 5.24
N GLY A 21 8.11 -11.90 5.89
CA GLY A 21 7.90 -11.81 7.33
C GLY A 21 9.06 -12.45 8.08
N LEU A 22 9.64 -11.74 9.05
CA LEU A 22 10.72 -12.25 9.90
C LEU A 22 10.16 -12.50 11.31
N ASP A 23 9.36 -13.56 11.42
CA ASP A 23 8.51 -13.83 12.57
C ASP A 23 9.06 -15.07 13.33
N PRO A 24 9.69 -14.90 14.50
CA PRO A 24 10.27 -16.01 15.27
C PRO A 24 9.19 -16.81 16.00
N ASN A 25 8.32 -17.49 15.25
CA ASN A 25 7.28 -18.35 15.80
C ASN A 25 7.82 -19.77 16.07
N PRO A 26 7.91 -20.22 17.34
CA PRO A 26 8.37 -21.57 17.67
C PRO A 26 7.56 -22.69 17.04
N GLU A 27 6.24 -22.49 16.87
CA GLU A 27 5.35 -23.51 16.29
C GLU A 27 5.61 -23.74 14.80
N MET A 28 6.26 -22.79 14.14
CA MET A 28 6.57 -22.83 12.72
C MET A 28 8.03 -23.18 12.43
N LEU A 29 8.83 -23.39 13.46
CA LEU A 29 10.26 -23.67 13.32
C LEU A 29 10.45 -24.99 12.57
N PRO A 30 11.11 -24.99 11.39
CA PRO A 30 11.32 -26.21 10.62
C PRO A 30 12.13 -27.25 11.41
N GLU A 31 11.81 -28.54 11.24
CA GLU A 31 12.43 -29.63 12.02
C GLU A 31 13.97 -29.61 11.97
N ARG A 32 14.57 -29.21 10.84
CA ARG A 32 16.02 -29.09 10.69
C ARG A 32 16.68 -28.09 11.65
N TYR A 33 15.92 -27.12 12.17
CA TYR A 33 16.37 -26.19 13.22
C TYR A 33 15.88 -26.61 14.62
N SER A 34 14.95 -27.56 14.68
CA SER A 34 14.46 -28.18 15.92
C SER A 34 15.45 -29.27 16.37
N GLN A 35 16.49 -28.86 17.10
CA GLN A 35 17.49 -29.79 17.60
C GLN A 35 16.96 -30.56 18.82
N LYS A 36 16.44 -31.77 18.60
CA LYS A 36 16.05 -32.71 19.68
C LYS A 36 17.25 -33.28 20.46
N SER A 37 18.47 -33.12 19.95
CA SER A 37 19.67 -33.86 20.39
C SER A 37 20.87 -33.00 20.83
N ASP A 38 20.81 -31.67 20.69
CA ASP A 38 21.82 -30.72 21.18
C ASP A 38 21.08 -29.53 21.82
N PRO A 39 21.26 -29.23 23.13
CA PRO A 39 20.50 -28.19 23.82
C PRO A 39 21.01 -26.79 23.47
N LYS A 40 20.86 -26.37 22.20
CA LYS A 40 20.89 -24.95 21.86
C LYS A 40 19.61 -24.30 22.39
N SER A 41 19.72 -23.04 22.80
CA SER A 41 18.53 -22.27 23.23
C SER A 41 17.53 -22.19 22.08
N MET A 42 16.22 -22.25 22.37
CA MET A 42 15.15 -22.01 21.38
C MET A 42 15.40 -20.70 20.60
N ILE A 43 15.95 -19.69 21.26
CA ILE A 43 16.32 -18.40 20.65
C ILE A 43 17.41 -18.56 19.58
N ASP A 44 18.39 -19.44 19.80
CA ASP A 44 19.44 -19.70 18.81
C ASP A 44 18.89 -20.42 17.59
N SER A 45 17.96 -21.37 17.78
CA SER A 45 17.29 -22.04 16.67
C SER A 45 16.44 -21.07 15.84
N LEU A 46 15.67 -20.21 16.51
CA LEU A 46 14.90 -19.14 15.85
C LEU A 46 15.82 -18.18 15.10
N TRP A 47 16.93 -17.78 15.71
CA TRP A 47 17.94 -16.97 15.05
C TRP A 47 18.48 -17.63 13.77
N ASN A 48 18.92 -18.89 13.85
CA ASN A 48 19.50 -19.59 12.70
C ASN A 48 18.50 -19.68 11.54
N TRP A 49 17.21 -19.84 11.84
CA TRP A 49 16.16 -19.84 10.82
C TRP A 49 15.94 -18.45 10.21
N LEU A 50 15.93 -17.39 11.02
CA LEU A 50 15.80 -16.01 10.52
C LEU A 50 17.01 -15.59 9.68
N GLU A 51 18.23 -15.90 10.14
CA GLU A 51 19.48 -15.64 9.41
C GLU A 51 19.52 -16.37 8.08
N PHE A 52 19.15 -17.67 8.08
CA PHE A 52 19.01 -18.44 6.85
C PHE A 52 18.00 -17.78 5.90
N THR A 53 16.82 -17.43 6.41
CA THR A 53 15.76 -16.80 5.62
C THR A 53 16.25 -15.50 4.97
N ILE A 54 16.94 -14.63 5.71
CA ILE A 54 17.52 -13.40 5.14
C ILE A 54 18.54 -13.74 4.04
N SER A 55 19.46 -14.66 4.32
CA SER A 55 20.53 -15.04 3.38
C SER A 55 19.99 -15.61 2.06
N GLN A 56 18.86 -16.31 2.09
CA GLN A 56 18.27 -16.98 0.93
C GLN A 56 17.31 -16.08 0.13
N THR A 57 16.97 -14.88 0.64
CA THR A 57 15.89 -14.08 0.07
C THR A 57 16.26 -12.64 -0.24
N SER A 58 17.40 -12.15 0.23
CA SER A 58 17.77 -10.72 0.12
C SER A 58 17.87 -10.18 -1.32
N ASP A 59 18.14 -11.02 -2.30
CA ASP A 59 18.19 -10.69 -3.74
C ASP A 59 16.85 -10.94 -4.45
N LEU A 60 15.83 -11.39 -3.73
CA LEU A 60 14.52 -11.81 -4.25
C LEU A 60 13.36 -10.99 -3.68
N VAL A 61 13.58 -10.15 -2.67
CA VAL A 61 12.53 -9.41 -1.96
C VAL A 61 12.78 -7.90 -2.00
N CYS A 62 11.73 -7.11 -1.90
CA CYS A 62 11.80 -5.65 -1.83
C CYS A 62 11.72 -5.08 -0.42
N ALA A 63 11.35 -5.89 0.58
CA ALA A 63 11.28 -5.47 1.98
C ALA A 63 11.33 -6.67 2.94
N TYR A 64 11.69 -6.41 4.19
CA TYR A 64 11.49 -7.33 5.30
C TYR A 64 10.52 -6.75 6.31
N LYS A 65 9.66 -7.61 6.87
CA LYS A 65 8.59 -7.22 7.80
C LYS A 65 8.62 -8.04 9.10
N PRO A 66 9.46 -7.70 10.10
CA PRO A 66 9.38 -8.33 11.41
C PRO A 66 8.09 -7.93 12.13
N THR A 67 7.36 -8.90 12.71
CA THR A 67 6.17 -8.64 13.52
C THR A 67 6.52 -8.55 15.00
N LEU A 68 6.36 -7.36 15.59
CA LEU A 68 6.81 -7.03 16.94
C LEU A 68 6.26 -7.98 18.00
N GLY A 69 5.01 -8.43 17.84
CA GLY A 69 4.33 -9.31 18.79
C GLY A 69 5.06 -10.64 19.03
N PHE A 70 5.67 -11.25 18.00
CA PHE A 70 6.42 -12.50 18.18
C PHE A 70 7.67 -12.30 19.02
N TYR A 71 8.41 -11.22 18.80
CA TYR A 71 9.60 -10.88 19.58
C TYR A 71 9.23 -10.54 21.02
N ALA A 72 8.18 -9.74 21.24
CA ALA A 72 7.71 -9.38 22.58
C ALA A 72 7.27 -10.61 23.39
N ALA A 73 6.58 -11.57 22.75
CA ALA A 73 6.12 -12.80 23.40
C ALA A 73 7.26 -13.70 23.90
N LEU A 74 8.47 -13.58 23.34
CA LEU A 74 9.67 -14.32 23.76
C LEU A 74 10.41 -13.64 24.93
N GLY A 75 9.90 -12.53 25.47
CA GLY A 75 10.50 -11.83 26.60
C GLY A 75 11.81 -11.12 26.26
N ILE A 76 12.67 -10.89 27.26
CA ILE A 76 13.97 -10.20 27.08
C ILE A 76 14.82 -10.82 25.96
N PRO A 77 14.97 -12.15 25.87
CA PRO A 77 15.73 -12.76 24.77
C PRO A 77 15.11 -12.49 23.38
N GLY A 78 13.79 -12.32 23.31
CA GLY A 78 13.10 -11.91 22.10
C GLY A 78 13.45 -10.49 21.64
N TRP A 79 13.59 -9.56 22.58
CA TRP A 79 14.04 -8.19 22.28
C TRP A 79 15.49 -8.15 21.77
N GLU A 80 16.37 -8.95 22.35
CA GLU A 80 17.75 -9.13 21.87
C GLU A 80 17.76 -9.76 20.47
N LEU A 81 16.89 -10.75 20.24
CA LEU A 81 16.72 -11.37 18.93
C LEU A 81 16.23 -10.35 17.89
N LEU A 82 15.30 -9.46 18.23
CA LEU A 82 14.85 -8.38 17.32
C LEU A 82 16.03 -7.52 16.89
N GLN A 83 16.84 -7.04 17.85
CA GLN A 83 18.02 -6.23 17.53
C GLN A 83 19.01 -6.97 16.62
N ARG A 84 19.21 -8.27 16.85
CA ARG A 84 20.07 -9.11 16.02
C ARG A 84 19.50 -9.26 14.60
N THR A 85 18.19 -9.50 14.47
CA THR A 85 17.49 -9.60 13.17
C THR A 85 17.56 -8.30 12.38
N LEU A 86 17.30 -7.16 13.01
CA LEU A 86 17.36 -5.85 12.34
C LEU A 86 18.75 -5.57 11.76
N LYS A 87 19.81 -5.93 12.49
CA LYS A 87 21.21 -5.75 12.03
C LYS A 87 21.59 -6.68 10.87
N ALA A 88 20.92 -7.82 10.74
CA ALA A 88 21.21 -8.80 9.70
C ALA A 88 20.62 -8.43 8.34
N ILE A 89 19.59 -7.59 8.33
CA ILE A 89 18.94 -7.14 7.10
C ILE A 89 19.89 -6.24 6.32
N PRO A 90 20.14 -6.51 5.02
CA PRO A 90 20.99 -5.66 4.20
C PRO A 90 20.50 -4.21 4.17
N ALA A 91 21.42 -3.26 4.37
CA ALA A 91 21.10 -1.84 4.55
C ALA A 91 20.32 -1.19 3.39
N HIS A 92 20.35 -1.79 2.18
CA HIS A 92 19.62 -1.31 1.00
C HIS A 92 18.16 -1.79 0.95
N ILE A 93 17.77 -2.79 1.75
CA ILE A 93 16.41 -3.34 1.80
C ILE A 93 15.64 -2.68 2.94
N PRO A 94 14.45 -2.10 2.70
CA PRO A 94 13.67 -1.44 3.72
C PRO A 94 13.09 -2.41 4.75
N ILE A 95 12.96 -1.93 5.98
CA ILE A 95 12.35 -2.65 7.10
C ILE A 95 10.99 -2.04 7.43
N ILE A 96 9.95 -2.86 7.41
CA ILE A 96 8.58 -2.49 7.80
C ILE A 96 8.26 -3.19 9.12
N LEU A 97 8.25 -2.48 10.24
CA LEU A 97 7.87 -3.08 11.53
C LEU A 97 6.36 -3.28 11.59
N ASP A 98 5.94 -4.53 11.71
CA ASP A 98 4.54 -4.83 11.94
C ASP A 98 4.22 -4.77 13.44
N ALA A 99 3.83 -3.58 13.91
CA ALA A 99 3.52 -3.29 15.30
C ALA A 99 2.02 -3.12 15.57
N LYS A 100 1.23 -2.72 14.56
CA LYS A 100 -0.21 -2.38 14.67
C LYS A 100 -0.50 -1.42 15.83
N HIS A 101 0.46 -0.56 16.16
CA HIS A 101 0.41 0.30 17.34
C HIS A 101 -0.77 1.27 17.28
N SER A 102 -1.36 1.56 18.43
CA SER A 102 -2.47 2.49 18.58
C SER A 102 -2.61 2.92 20.03
N ASP A 103 -1.91 3.99 20.38
CA ASP A 103 -1.97 4.62 21.70
C ASP A 103 -1.68 6.11 21.58
N LEU A 104 -2.28 6.96 22.42
CA LEU A 104 -2.05 8.40 22.35
C LEU A 104 -0.76 8.80 23.09
N ASN A 105 -0.55 8.23 24.28
CA ASN A 105 0.44 8.71 25.24
C ASN A 105 1.86 8.27 24.88
N THR A 106 1.99 7.05 24.33
CA THR A 106 3.28 6.43 24.05
C THR A 106 3.76 6.64 22.62
N SER A 107 2.90 7.09 21.69
CA SER A 107 3.23 7.16 20.26
C SER A 107 4.43 8.03 19.93
N THR A 108 4.61 9.18 20.59
CA THR A 108 5.80 10.03 20.35
C THR A 108 7.10 9.33 20.73
N ILE A 109 7.12 8.70 21.90
CA ILE A 109 8.31 7.97 22.39
C ILE A 109 8.54 6.75 21.50
N PHE A 110 7.47 6.03 21.16
CA PHE A 110 7.57 4.83 20.36
C PHE A 110 8.01 5.11 18.92
N ALA A 111 7.50 6.17 18.28
CA ALA A 111 7.96 6.63 16.97
C ALA A 111 9.46 6.96 16.99
N LYS A 112 9.93 7.65 18.04
CA LYS A 112 11.35 7.95 18.22
C LYS A 112 12.18 6.67 18.34
N THR A 113 11.80 5.74 19.21
CA THR A 113 12.50 4.47 19.37
C THR A 113 12.56 3.69 18.06
N VAL A 114 11.44 3.56 17.35
CA VAL A 114 11.35 2.80 16.09
C VAL A 114 12.23 3.44 15.00
N PHE A 115 12.11 4.75 14.78
CA PHE A 115 12.74 5.40 13.63
C PHE A 115 14.17 5.88 13.89
N GLU A 116 14.49 6.32 15.11
CA GLU A 116 15.82 6.84 15.46
C GLU A 116 16.72 5.78 16.10
N GLU A 117 16.21 4.96 17.02
CA GLU A 117 17.05 3.99 17.73
C GLU A 117 17.16 2.68 16.95
N TRP A 118 16.04 2.14 16.49
CA TRP A 118 15.99 0.88 15.75
C TRP A 118 16.22 1.06 14.25
N GLN A 119 16.23 2.31 13.76
CA GLN A 119 16.49 2.66 12.36
C GLN A 119 15.55 1.96 11.37
N ILE A 120 14.31 1.71 11.80
CA ILE A 120 13.27 1.09 10.97
C ILE A 120 12.75 2.11 9.95
N ASP A 121 12.34 1.65 8.78
CA ASP A 121 11.96 2.55 7.67
C ASP A 121 10.45 2.82 7.61
N ALA A 122 9.62 1.85 8.00
CA ALA A 122 8.17 2.01 8.09
C ALA A 122 7.53 1.20 9.24
N ILE A 123 6.31 1.54 9.62
CA ILE A 123 5.57 0.86 10.70
C ILE A 123 4.08 0.67 10.38
N THR A 124 3.47 -0.44 10.82
CA THR A 124 2.01 -0.62 10.75
C THR A 124 1.29 -0.03 11.97
N LEU A 125 0.15 0.62 11.77
CA LEU A 125 -0.64 1.29 12.80
C LEU A 125 -2.13 0.92 12.68
N SER A 126 -2.83 0.88 13.81
CA SER A 126 -4.28 0.63 13.81
C SER A 126 -5.07 1.95 13.65
N PRO A 127 -6.09 2.01 12.78
CA PRO A 127 -6.78 3.26 12.44
C PRO A 127 -7.83 3.72 13.45
N TYR A 128 -8.26 2.83 14.36
CA TYR A 128 -9.53 2.97 15.06
C TYR A 128 -9.62 4.25 15.91
N ALA A 129 -8.49 4.65 16.50
CA ALA A 129 -8.40 5.85 17.34
C ALA A 129 -8.20 7.15 16.54
N GLY A 130 -8.16 7.09 15.21
CA GLY A 130 -8.05 8.24 14.32
C GLY A 130 -6.63 8.77 14.12
N GLN A 131 -6.55 9.91 13.41
CA GLN A 131 -5.29 10.49 12.94
C GLN A 131 -4.35 10.90 14.09
N ASP A 132 -4.88 11.32 15.24
CA ASP A 132 -4.07 11.82 16.36
C ASP A 132 -3.07 10.76 16.89
N HIS A 133 -3.42 9.47 16.79
CA HIS A 133 -2.52 8.37 17.16
C HIS A 133 -1.46 8.08 16.09
N VAL A 134 -1.69 8.53 14.84
CA VAL A 134 -0.81 8.33 13.69
C VAL A 134 0.14 9.52 13.51
N ALA A 135 -0.32 10.73 13.84
CA ALA A 135 0.43 11.97 13.65
C ALA A 135 1.87 11.93 14.21
N PRO A 136 2.16 11.35 15.39
CA PRO A 136 3.52 11.26 15.91
C PRO A 136 4.48 10.46 15.03
N PHE A 137 3.99 9.57 14.17
CA PHE A 137 4.80 8.82 13.21
C PHE A 137 4.97 9.58 11.89
N LEU A 138 3.97 10.39 11.50
CA LEU A 138 3.98 11.17 10.25
C LEU A 138 4.89 12.39 10.29
N VAL A 139 5.33 12.85 11.47
CA VAL A 139 6.30 13.95 11.59
C VAL A 139 7.70 13.59 11.07
N TYR A 140 7.95 12.30 10.76
CA TYR A 140 9.20 11.81 10.18
C TYR A 140 9.08 11.76 8.64
N PRO A 141 9.56 12.78 7.90
CA PRO A 141 9.31 12.90 6.45
C PRO A 141 9.98 11.81 5.60
N ASP A 142 11.02 11.18 6.14
CA ASP A 142 11.77 10.12 5.46
C ASP A 142 11.26 8.71 5.78
N LYS A 143 10.23 8.59 6.62
CA LYS A 143 9.65 7.32 7.10
C LYS A 143 8.23 7.16 6.59
N ALA A 144 7.71 5.94 6.66
CA ALA A 144 6.34 5.65 6.26
C ALA A 144 5.52 4.92 7.32
N VAL A 145 4.20 5.02 7.20
CA VAL A 145 3.23 4.29 7.99
C VAL A 145 2.31 3.47 7.08
N PHE A 146 1.89 2.30 7.54
CA PHE A 146 0.88 1.49 6.88
C PHE A 146 -0.35 1.38 7.80
N ILE A 147 -1.47 1.92 7.35
CA ILE A 147 -2.70 1.93 8.14
C ILE A 147 -3.47 0.64 7.89
N LEU A 148 -3.79 -0.09 8.96
CA LEU A 148 -4.59 -1.32 8.85
C LEU A 148 -6.02 -1.01 8.38
N CYS A 149 -6.37 -1.39 7.16
CA CYS A 149 -7.70 -1.15 6.61
C CYS A 149 -8.62 -2.36 6.75
N THR A 150 -8.12 -3.55 6.42
CA THR A 150 -8.91 -4.79 6.44
C THR A 150 -8.06 -5.97 6.89
N THR A 151 -8.71 -6.95 7.50
CA THR A 151 -8.11 -8.21 7.95
C THR A 151 -8.94 -9.40 7.47
N SER A 152 -8.28 -10.52 7.19
CA SER A 152 -8.93 -11.70 6.62
C SER A 152 -9.59 -12.62 7.66
N ASN A 153 -9.46 -12.32 8.96
CA ASN A 153 -9.99 -13.19 10.00
C ASN A 153 -11.53 -13.12 10.05
N PRO A 154 -12.25 -14.26 10.13
CA PRO A 154 -13.72 -14.29 10.05
C PRO A 154 -14.42 -13.40 11.08
N GLY A 155 -13.88 -13.34 12.31
CA GLY A 155 -14.45 -12.53 13.39
C GLY A 155 -14.45 -11.02 13.14
N ALA A 156 -13.63 -10.53 12.20
CA ALA A 156 -13.61 -9.10 11.87
C ALA A 156 -14.71 -8.69 10.88
N ALA A 157 -15.39 -9.63 10.22
CA ALA A 157 -16.42 -9.33 9.23
C ALA A 157 -17.54 -8.46 9.80
N ILE A 158 -17.98 -8.73 11.04
CA ILE A 158 -19.05 -7.97 11.70
C ILE A 158 -18.72 -6.49 11.88
N LEU A 159 -17.45 -6.16 12.13
CA LEU A 159 -16.98 -4.78 12.27
C LEU A 159 -16.68 -4.16 10.91
N GLN A 160 -15.97 -4.89 10.05
CA GLN A 160 -15.52 -4.38 8.76
C GLN A 160 -16.68 -4.11 7.79
N GLN A 161 -17.76 -4.89 7.86
CA GLN A 161 -18.95 -4.73 7.00
C GLN A 161 -20.01 -3.78 7.60
N TYR A 162 -19.81 -3.29 8.81
CA TYR A 162 -20.72 -2.32 9.43
C TYR A 162 -20.59 -0.93 8.78
N PRO A 163 -21.67 -0.13 8.67
CA PRO A 163 -23.06 -0.49 8.93
C PRO A 163 -23.69 -1.35 7.83
N THR A 164 -23.23 -1.22 6.57
CA THR A 164 -23.74 -2.00 5.44
C THR A 164 -22.64 -2.41 4.46
N THR A 165 -22.94 -3.38 3.61
CA THR A 165 -22.03 -3.91 2.58
C THR A 165 -21.65 -2.90 1.50
N GLU A 166 -22.48 -1.88 1.28
CA GLU A 166 -22.27 -0.80 0.31
C GLU A 166 -21.37 0.31 0.89
N SER A 167 -21.41 0.51 2.20
CA SER A 167 -20.59 1.50 2.91
C SER A 167 -19.87 0.86 4.10
N PRO A 168 -18.98 -0.12 3.86
CA PRO A 168 -18.35 -0.88 4.93
C PRO A 168 -17.28 -0.05 5.64
N PHE A 169 -17.10 -0.30 6.93
CA PHE A 169 -16.15 0.41 7.80
C PHE A 169 -14.71 0.41 7.25
N TYR A 170 -14.24 -0.70 6.68
CA TYR A 170 -12.89 -0.75 6.12
C TYR A 170 -12.68 0.29 4.99
N LEU A 171 -13.73 0.56 4.21
CA LEU A 171 -13.68 1.53 3.12
C LEU A 171 -13.75 2.96 3.66
N GLN A 172 -14.49 3.18 4.74
CA GLN A 172 -14.46 4.45 5.47
C GLN A 172 -13.06 4.73 6.02
N VAL A 173 -12.39 3.73 6.59
CA VAL A 173 -10.99 3.86 7.02
C VAL A 173 -10.09 4.29 5.87
N VAL A 174 -10.22 3.69 4.69
CA VAL A 174 -9.42 4.08 3.50
C VAL A 174 -9.71 5.53 3.08
N LYS A 175 -10.98 5.94 3.05
CA LYS A 175 -11.41 7.30 2.68
C LYS A 175 -10.85 8.37 3.62
N GLU A 176 -10.76 8.07 4.92
CA GLU A 176 -10.17 8.97 5.91
C GLU A 176 -8.64 8.92 5.85
N ALA A 177 -8.05 7.73 5.94
CA ALA A 177 -6.61 7.53 6.08
C ALA A 177 -5.81 8.06 4.88
N LYS A 178 -6.36 8.03 3.66
CA LYS A 178 -5.72 8.61 2.49
C LYS A 178 -5.48 10.13 2.60
N ASN A 179 -6.09 10.82 3.57
CA ASN A 179 -5.87 12.24 3.81
C ASN A 179 -4.95 12.53 4.99
N TRP A 180 -4.52 11.52 5.75
CA TRP A 180 -3.73 11.73 6.97
C TRP A 180 -2.26 12.06 6.70
N GLY A 181 -1.70 11.57 5.59
CA GLY A 181 -0.32 11.79 5.20
C GLY A 181 -0.13 11.81 3.68
N THR A 182 1.04 12.25 3.23
CA THR A 182 1.40 12.28 1.80
C THR A 182 1.45 10.87 1.19
N PRO A 183 1.31 10.72 -0.15
CA PRO A 183 1.49 9.44 -0.82
C PRO A 183 2.83 8.76 -0.50
N GLU A 184 3.86 9.55 -0.23
CA GLU A 184 5.23 9.12 0.12
C GLU A 184 5.43 8.86 1.63
N GLN A 185 4.38 8.91 2.45
CA GLN A 185 4.47 8.61 3.87
C GLN A 185 3.39 7.64 4.37
N LEU A 186 2.28 7.48 3.66
CA LEU A 186 1.18 6.64 4.11
C LEU A 186 0.76 5.64 3.03
N GLY A 187 0.92 4.37 3.37
CA GLY A 187 0.36 3.22 2.67
C GLY A 187 -0.78 2.56 3.45
N LEU A 188 -1.38 1.54 2.86
CA LEU A 188 -2.53 0.80 3.41
C LEU A 188 -2.13 -0.65 3.65
N GLU A 189 -2.38 -1.19 4.84
CA GLU A 189 -2.26 -2.61 5.13
C GLU A 189 -3.61 -3.30 4.90
N VAL A 190 -3.63 -4.28 3.99
CA VAL A 190 -4.86 -4.89 3.47
C VAL A 190 -4.76 -6.41 3.53
N GLY A 191 -5.45 -7.01 4.49
CA GLY A 191 -5.56 -8.47 4.61
C GLY A 191 -6.84 -9.01 3.97
N THR A 192 -6.76 -9.57 2.76
CA THR A 192 -7.92 -10.17 2.08
C THR A 192 -7.52 -11.21 1.03
N ILE A 193 -8.36 -12.23 0.85
CA ILE A 193 -8.30 -13.18 -0.27
C ILE A 193 -9.27 -12.81 -1.42
N GLN A 194 -10.05 -11.75 -1.24
CA GLN A 194 -11.12 -11.36 -2.17
C GLN A 194 -10.65 -10.20 -3.06
N PRO A 195 -10.51 -10.41 -4.40
CA PRO A 195 -10.14 -9.36 -5.33
C PRO A 195 -11.09 -8.16 -5.29
N ASP A 196 -12.38 -8.37 -5.08
CA ASP A 196 -13.37 -7.28 -5.03
C ASP A 196 -13.12 -6.27 -3.90
N ILE A 197 -12.69 -6.75 -2.73
CA ILE A 197 -12.32 -5.88 -1.62
C ILE A 197 -11.09 -5.05 -2.01
N LEU A 198 -10.08 -5.70 -2.59
CA LEU A 198 -8.85 -5.06 -3.00
C LEU A 198 -9.09 -4.02 -4.10
N ALA A 199 -9.96 -4.32 -5.07
CA ALA A 199 -10.36 -3.41 -6.15
C ALA A 199 -11.11 -2.18 -5.61
N LYS A 200 -12.02 -2.36 -4.65
CA LYS A 200 -12.71 -1.24 -3.98
C LYS A 200 -11.71 -0.32 -3.27
N ILE A 201 -10.75 -0.89 -2.55
CA ILE A 201 -9.70 -0.11 -1.86
C ILE A 201 -8.81 0.63 -2.88
N ARG A 202 -8.36 -0.06 -3.93
CA ARG A 202 -7.53 0.53 -4.99
C ARG A 202 -8.27 1.67 -5.71
N LYS A 203 -9.58 1.54 -5.95
CA LYS A 203 -10.40 2.61 -6.54
C LYS A 203 -10.47 3.85 -5.65
N GLU A 204 -10.60 3.67 -4.34
CA GLU A 204 -10.70 4.79 -3.39
C GLU A 204 -9.37 5.51 -3.14
N ALA A 205 -8.25 4.79 -3.29
CA ALA A 205 -6.91 5.26 -3.01
C ALA A 205 -5.90 4.79 -4.08
N PRO A 206 -6.04 5.26 -5.35
CA PRO A 206 -5.28 4.75 -6.49
C PRO A 206 -3.77 4.97 -6.37
N GLU A 207 -3.35 6.05 -5.70
CA GLU A 207 -1.96 6.45 -5.52
C GLU A 207 -1.25 5.72 -4.36
N ARG A 208 -2.00 5.08 -3.46
CA ARG A 208 -1.44 4.53 -2.21
C ARG A 208 -0.75 3.19 -2.45
N THR A 209 0.38 2.98 -1.78
CA THR A 209 0.98 1.64 -1.73
C THR A 209 0.18 0.75 -0.79
N ILE A 210 -0.15 -0.46 -1.25
CA ILE A 210 -0.88 -1.46 -0.47
C ILE A 210 0.11 -2.54 -0.02
N LEU A 211 0.24 -2.71 1.29
CA LEU A 211 0.90 -3.86 1.91
C LEU A 211 -0.14 -4.98 2.07
N ALA A 212 -0.14 -5.93 1.15
CA ALA A 212 -1.09 -7.03 1.18
C ALA A 212 -0.75 -8.03 2.29
N ARG A 213 -1.77 -8.67 2.86
CA ARG A 213 -1.64 -9.80 3.78
C ARG A 213 -2.66 -10.87 3.46
N SER A 214 -2.37 -12.10 3.89
CA SER A 214 -3.31 -13.23 3.80
C SER A 214 -3.89 -13.42 2.40
N ILE A 215 -3.06 -13.33 1.36
CA ILE A 215 -3.48 -13.46 -0.05
C ILE A 215 -3.42 -14.90 -0.56
N TRP A 216 -2.70 -15.76 0.16
CA TRP A 216 -2.50 -17.16 -0.22
C TRP A 216 -3.66 -17.99 0.31
N SER A 217 -4.50 -18.47 -0.61
CA SER A 217 -5.57 -19.43 -0.33
C SER A 217 -5.48 -20.59 -1.34
N GLU A 218 -5.94 -21.76 -0.94
CA GLU A 218 -6.11 -22.90 -1.84
C GLU A 218 -7.08 -22.49 -2.98
N GLY A 219 -6.60 -22.47 -4.23
CA GLY A 219 -7.45 -22.18 -5.40
C GLY A 219 -6.95 -21.15 -6.42
N GLY A 220 -5.74 -20.61 -6.30
CA GLY A 220 -5.05 -19.94 -7.42
C GLY A 220 -5.72 -18.64 -7.93
N ASN A 221 -5.84 -17.63 -7.07
CA ASN A 221 -6.43 -16.32 -7.42
C ASN A 221 -5.40 -15.19 -7.64
N LEU A 222 -4.13 -15.54 -7.86
CA LEU A 222 -3.03 -14.56 -7.90
C LEU A 222 -3.23 -13.52 -9.02
N LYS A 223 -3.58 -13.94 -10.25
CA LYS A 223 -3.80 -13.01 -11.37
C LYS A 223 -4.89 -11.97 -11.03
N ASN A 224 -6.04 -12.38 -10.51
CA ASN A 224 -7.11 -11.41 -10.19
C ASN A 224 -6.75 -10.52 -9.00
N LEU A 225 -6.02 -11.04 -8.00
CA LEU A 225 -5.52 -10.21 -6.89
C LEU A 225 -4.51 -9.16 -7.40
N LEU A 226 -3.62 -9.54 -8.31
CA LEU A 226 -2.71 -8.59 -8.96
C LEU A 226 -3.50 -7.55 -9.77
N SER A 227 -4.44 -7.99 -10.61
CA SER A 227 -5.29 -7.08 -11.41
C SER A 227 -6.09 -6.10 -10.55
N ALA A 228 -6.59 -6.55 -9.39
CA ALA A 228 -7.35 -5.72 -8.46
C ALA A 228 -6.46 -4.79 -7.62
N GLY A 229 -5.24 -5.22 -7.30
CA GLY A 229 -4.39 -4.57 -6.32
C GLY A 229 -3.31 -3.67 -6.90
N LEU A 230 -2.83 -3.90 -8.13
CA LEU A 230 -1.82 -3.05 -8.77
C LEU A 230 -2.43 -1.69 -9.15
N ASN A 231 -1.59 -0.66 -9.14
CA ASN A 231 -1.97 0.64 -9.70
C ASN A 231 -1.84 0.64 -11.24
N TYR A 232 -2.17 1.76 -11.86
CA TYR A 232 -2.13 1.92 -13.32
C TYR A 232 -0.73 1.73 -13.95
N ASN A 233 0.34 1.84 -13.15
CA ASN A 233 1.72 1.59 -13.57
C ASN A 233 2.17 0.14 -13.38
N GLY A 234 1.29 -0.74 -12.88
CA GLY A 234 1.67 -2.12 -12.54
C GLY A 234 2.53 -2.22 -11.28
N ASP A 235 2.42 -1.24 -10.37
CA ASP A 235 3.17 -1.11 -9.10
C ASP A 235 2.22 -0.92 -7.90
N GLY A 236 2.76 -0.52 -6.75
CA GLY A 236 1.97 -0.04 -5.61
C GLY A 236 1.29 -1.15 -4.80
N LEU A 237 1.65 -2.41 -5.02
CA LEU A 237 1.19 -3.58 -4.27
C LEU A 237 2.40 -4.38 -3.78
N LEU A 238 2.52 -4.58 -2.48
CA LEU A 238 3.54 -5.41 -1.85
C LEU A 238 2.91 -6.73 -1.42
N LEU A 239 3.55 -7.85 -1.73
CA LEU A 239 2.99 -9.19 -1.58
C LEU A 239 3.80 -9.99 -0.54
N PRO A 240 3.16 -10.61 0.45
CA PRO A 240 3.86 -11.41 1.43
C PRO A 240 4.37 -12.70 0.78
N VAL A 241 5.57 -13.16 1.11
CA VAL A 241 5.95 -14.56 0.90
C VAL A 241 5.11 -15.45 1.82
N SER A 242 4.62 -16.58 1.29
CA SER A 242 3.80 -17.49 2.09
C SER A 242 4.63 -18.16 3.18
N GLN A 243 3.97 -18.46 4.30
CA GLN A 243 4.61 -19.10 5.43
C GLN A 243 5.13 -20.51 5.09
N ASP A 244 4.42 -21.25 4.26
CA ASP A 244 4.82 -22.59 3.81
C ASP A 244 6.15 -22.57 3.06
N MET A 245 6.41 -21.52 2.26
CA MET A 245 7.69 -21.36 1.56
C MET A 245 8.84 -21.12 2.53
N LEU A 246 8.63 -20.35 3.61
CA LEU A 246 9.67 -20.02 4.59
C LEU A 246 10.20 -21.24 5.35
N GLY A 247 9.41 -22.32 5.43
CA GLY A 247 9.84 -23.60 6.01
C GLY A 247 10.63 -24.50 5.05
N SER A 248 10.61 -24.21 3.75
CA SER A 248 11.20 -25.04 2.70
C SER A 248 12.75 -25.00 2.71
N GLU A 249 13.38 -26.08 2.24
CA GLU A 249 14.83 -26.10 1.96
C GLU A 249 15.16 -25.39 0.64
N ASN A 250 14.22 -25.41 -0.31
CA ASN A 250 14.37 -24.81 -1.63
C ASN A 250 13.79 -23.39 -1.70
N LEU A 251 13.85 -22.66 -0.57
CA LEU A 251 13.24 -21.33 -0.41
C LEU A 251 13.63 -20.38 -1.55
N SER A 252 14.92 -20.22 -1.84
CA SER A 252 15.42 -19.36 -2.92
C SER A 252 14.80 -19.73 -4.27
N THR A 253 14.82 -21.01 -4.65
CA THR A 253 14.27 -21.48 -5.93
C THR A 253 12.77 -21.24 -6.04
N GLN A 254 12.02 -21.49 -4.96
CA GLN A 254 10.58 -21.25 -4.94
C GLN A 254 10.25 -19.75 -5.05
N LEU A 255 10.97 -18.88 -4.34
CA LEU A 255 10.78 -17.42 -4.48
C LEU A 255 11.18 -16.92 -5.87
N GLN A 256 12.24 -17.46 -6.47
CA GLN A 256 12.64 -17.11 -7.84
C GLN A 256 11.50 -17.42 -8.83
N SER A 257 10.89 -18.60 -8.71
CA SER A 257 9.73 -18.99 -9.52
C SER A 257 8.54 -18.06 -9.28
N LEU A 258 8.21 -17.77 -8.02
CA LEU A 258 7.09 -16.89 -7.67
C LEU A 258 7.30 -15.46 -8.18
N ARG A 259 8.52 -14.92 -8.04
CA ARG A 259 8.89 -13.61 -8.58
C ARG A 259 8.72 -13.57 -10.11
N ALA A 260 9.18 -14.61 -10.80
CA ALA A 260 9.05 -14.71 -12.25
C ALA A 260 7.57 -14.75 -12.68
N GLU A 261 6.75 -15.53 -12.00
CA GLU A 261 5.30 -15.61 -12.22
C GLU A 261 4.63 -14.24 -12.00
N ILE A 262 4.91 -13.57 -10.88
CA ILE A 262 4.37 -12.23 -10.59
C ILE A 262 4.76 -11.24 -11.68
N ASN A 263 6.02 -11.21 -12.10
CA ASN A 263 6.47 -10.28 -13.14
C ASN A 263 5.86 -10.57 -14.52
N HIS A 264 5.66 -11.85 -14.84
CA HIS A 264 4.93 -12.24 -16.05
C HIS A 264 3.49 -11.72 -16.02
N LEU A 265 2.76 -11.99 -14.93
CA LEU A 265 1.38 -11.52 -14.75
C LEU A 265 1.28 -9.99 -14.75
N ARG A 266 2.22 -9.29 -14.11
CA ARG A 266 2.28 -7.81 -14.14
C ARG A 266 2.41 -7.28 -15.57
N THR A 267 3.23 -7.94 -16.39
CA THR A 267 3.42 -7.57 -17.80
C THR A 267 2.15 -7.82 -18.61
N GLU A 268 1.49 -8.97 -18.43
CA GLU A 268 0.20 -9.27 -19.07
C GLU A 268 -0.87 -8.24 -18.69
N ILE A 269 -1.05 -7.96 -17.39
CA ILE A 269 -2.03 -6.99 -16.90
C ILE A 269 -1.76 -5.60 -17.46
N SER A 270 -0.48 -5.20 -17.53
CA SER A 270 -0.09 -3.92 -18.11
C SER A 270 -0.39 -3.87 -19.61
N GLN A 271 -0.26 -4.97 -20.35
CA GLN A 271 -0.60 -5.04 -21.77
C GLN A 271 -2.13 -5.04 -21.99
N GLU A 272 -2.88 -5.74 -21.15
CA GLU A 272 -4.35 -5.72 -21.13
C GLU A 272 -4.89 -4.30 -20.80
N SER A 273 -4.23 -3.54 -19.93
CA SER A 273 -4.58 -2.13 -19.66
C SER A 273 -4.04 -1.16 -20.72
N SER A 274 -3.00 -1.55 -21.47
CA SER A 274 -2.44 -0.80 -22.61
C SER A 274 -3.34 -0.82 -23.85
N THR A 275 -4.38 -1.68 -23.90
CA THR A 275 -5.54 -1.39 -24.74
C THR A 275 -6.27 -0.23 -24.09
N CYS A 276 -5.77 0.97 -24.35
CA CYS A 276 -6.26 2.22 -23.84
C CYS A 276 -7.78 2.27 -23.95
N SER A 277 -8.50 2.01 -22.86
CA SER A 277 -9.79 2.62 -22.65
C SER A 277 -9.49 4.09 -22.44
N VAL A 278 -9.42 4.82 -23.55
CA VAL A 278 -9.62 6.27 -23.55
C VAL A 278 -10.77 6.50 -22.58
N TRP A 279 -10.48 7.18 -21.48
CA TRP A 279 -11.48 7.47 -20.47
C TRP A 279 -12.63 8.19 -21.18
N PHE A 280 -13.72 7.46 -21.39
CA PHE A 280 -14.98 8.05 -21.79
C PHE A 280 -15.73 8.28 -20.48
N PRO A 281 -16.06 9.52 -20.12
CA PRO A 281 -16.99 9.74 -19.03
C PRO A 281 -18.30 9.02 -19.36
N ASP A 282 -18.91 8.37 -18.35
CA ASP A 282 -20.21 7.69 -18.42
C ASP A 282 -21.34 8.71 -18.65
N VAL A 283 -21.32 9.38 -19.80
CA VAL A 283 -22.40 10.20 -20.30
C VAL A 283 -22.72 9.70 -21.69
N CYS A 284 -23.74 8.84 -21.77
CA CYS A 284 -24.38 8.48 -23.03
C CYS A 284 -25.04 9.72 -23.65
N LEU A 285 -24.25 10.54 -24.34
CA LEU A 285 -24.76 11.57 -25.22
C LEU A 285 -24.83 10.98 -26.62
N LEU A 286 -26.04 10.55 -27.00
CA LEU A 286 -26.36 10.06 -28.35
C LEU A 286 -26.03 11.05 -29.48
N ASN A 287 -25.56 12.26 -29.15
CA ASN A 287 -24.91 13.19 -30.07
C ASN A 287 -23.68 13.83 -29.36
N LYS A 288 -22.46 13.53 -29.81
CA LYS A 288 -21.26 14.21 -29.32
C LYS A 288 -21.32 15.68 -29.74
N HIS A 289 -21.46 16.59 -28.77
CA HIS A 289 -21.37 18.01 -29.02
C HIS A 289 -19.96 18.35 -29.55
N PRO A 290 -19.80 19.19 -30.59
CA PRO A 290 -18.49 19.49 -31.19
C PRO A 290 -17.45 20.00 -30.20
N LEU A 291 -17.92 20.64 -29.11
CA LEU A 291 -17.09 21.22 -28.05
C LEU A 291 -16.99 20.35 -26.79
N LEU A 292 -17.37 19.07 -26.84
CA LEU A 292 -17.38 18.20 -25.66
C LEU A 292 -16.03 18.16 -24.94
N ASP A 293 -14.94 17.98 -25.71
CA ASP A 293 -13.59 17.90 -25.15
C ASP A 293 -13.18 19.23 -24.49
N LEU A 294 -13.54 20.35 -25.09
CA LEU A 294 -13.29 21.68 -24.54
C LEU A 294 -14.06 21.90 -23.23
N ILE A 295 -15.32 21.45 -23.15
CA ILE A 295 -16.16 21.57 -21.95
C ILE A 295 -15.56 20.77 -20.79
N LEU A 296 -15.11 19.54 -21.04
CA LEU A 296 -14.48 18.69 -20.04
C LEU A 296 -13.17 19.30 -19.54
N GLN A 297 -12.33 19.80 -20.45
CA GLN A 297 -11.08 20.45 -20.07
C GLN A 297 -11.30 21.69 -19.21
N LEU A 298 -12.35 22.49 -19.49
CA LEU A 298 -12.72 23.65 -18.67
C LEU A 298 -13.18 23.25 -17.26
N TYR A 299 -13.85 22.12 -17.12
CA TYR A 299 -14.22 21.58 -15.81
C TYR A 299 -12.97 21.13 -15.03
N ASP A 300 -12.07 20.38 -15.66
CA ASP A 300 -10.86 19.83 -15.01
C ASP A 300 -9.91 20.90 -14.47
N ILE A 301 -9.74 22.02 -15.20
CA ILE A 301 -8.92 23.15 -14.73
C ILE A 301 -9.67 24.05 -13.73
N GLY A 302 -10.87 23.66 -13.31
CA GLY A 302 -11.72 24.39 -12.37
C GLY A 302 -12.17 25.75 -12.89
N CYS A 303 -12.37 25.89 -14.21
CA CYS A 303 -13.03 27.06 -14.80
C CYS A 303 -14.54 26.97 -14.66
N ILE A 304 -15.10 25.77 -14.59
CA ILE A 304 -16.51 25.52 -14.29
C ILE A 304 -16.56 24.64 -13.04
N MET A 305 -17.22 25.10 -11.99
CA MET A 305 -17.41 24.34 -10.75
C MET A 305 -18.89 24.22 -10.44
N PHE A 306 -19.31 23.08 -9.90
CA PHE A 306 -20.69 22.84 -9.45
C PHE A 306 -20.72 22.71 -7.93
N GLY A 307 -21.71 23.34 -7.30
CA GLY A 307 -21.79 23.51 -5.85
C GLY A 307 -22.57 24.78 -5.48
N GLU A 308 -22.71 25.10 -4.20
CA GLU A 308 -23.40 26.32 -3.79
C GLU A 308 -22.44 27.50 -3.72
N PHE A 309 -22.58 28.45 -4.65
CA PHE A 309 -21.74 29.64 -4.73
C PHE A 309 -22.56 30.91 -4.57
N VAL A 310 -22.21 31.75 -3.60
CA VAL A 310 -22.83 33.07 -3.38
C VAL A 310 -22.17 34.08 -4.32
N GLN A 311 -22.98 34.69 -5.19
CA GLN A 311 -22.56 35.71 -6.14
C GLN A 311 -22.43 37.08 -5.47
N ALA A 312 -21.78 38.03 -6.15
CA ALA A 312 -21.69 39.43 -5.69
C ALA A 312 -23.06 40.12 -5.52
N SER A 313 -24.11 39.60 -6.17
CA SER A 313 -25.49 40.04 -6.00
C SER A 313 -26.17 39.49 -4.74
N GLY A 314 -25.49 38.60 -3.98
CA GLY A 314 -26.04 37.89 -2.82
C GLY A 314 -26.87 36.66 -3.17
N ALA A 315 -27.09 36.36 -4.45
CA ALA A 315 -27.81 35.18 -4.90
C ALA A 315 -26.91 33.93 -4.90
N THR A 316 -27.46 32.78 -4.50
CA THR A 316 -26.77 31.49 -4.55
C THR A 316 -27.06 30.79 -5.89
N PHE A 317 -26.01 30.39 -6.59
CA PHE A 317 -26.10 29.62 -7.82
C PHE A 317 -25.50 28.22 -7.61
N PRO A 318 -26.01 27.18 -8.31
CA PRO A 318 -25.47 25.83 -8.24
C PRO A 318 -24.17 25.66 -9.05
N TYR A 319 -23.60 26.76 -9.57
CA TYR A 319 -22.40 26.76 -10.38
C TYR A 319 -21.60 28.05 -10.21
N TYR A 320 -20.31 27.97 -10.53
CA TYR A 320 -19.40 29.11 -10.61
C TYR A 320 -18.51 28.98 -11.85
N ILE A 321 -18.34 30.10 -12.57
CA ILE A 321 -17.54 30.15 -13.80
C ILE A 321 -16.42 31.17 -13.61
N ASP A 322 -15.16 30.72 -13.72
CA ASP A 322 -13.97 31.57 -13.66
C ASP A 322 -13.02 31.29 -14.82
N LEU A 323 -13.18 32.08 -15.89
CA LEU A 323 -12.38 31.98 -17.10
C LEU A 323 -10.97 32.61 -16.97
N ARG A 324 -10.65 33.27 -15.85
CA ARG A 324 -9.31 33.88 -15.65
C ARG A 324 -8.21 32.83 -15.62
N LYS A 325 -8.53 31.61 -15.17
CA LYS A 325 -7.60 30.48 -15.08
C LYS A 325 -7.10 29.99 -16.44
N ILE A 326 -7.85 30.23 -17.51
CA ILE A 326 -7.51 29.77 -18.87
C ILE A 326 -6.21 30.42 -19.37
N ILE A 327 -5.88 31.63 -18.91
CA ILE A 327 -4.66 32.36 -19.33
C ILE A 327 -3.39 31.55 -18.99
N SER A 328 -3.47 30.67 -17.98
CA SER A 328 -2.36 29.79 -17.59
C SER A 328 -2.26 28.51 -18.43
N ASN A 329 -3.19 28.28 -19.37
CA ASN A 329 -3.23 27.10 -20.24
C ASN A 329 -3.43 27.50 -21.72
N PRO A 330 -2.33 27.77 -22.46
CA PRO A 330 -2.38 28.28 -23.84
C PRO A 330 -3.11 27.37 -24.83
N GLN A 331 -3.12 26.05 -24.61
CA GLN A 331 -3.80 25.10 -25.50
C GLN A 331 -5.32 25.24 -25.39
N ILE A 332 -5.85 25.27 -24.17
CA ILE A 332 -7.29 25.47 -23.91
C ILE A 332 -7.72 26.85 -24.39
N PHE A 333 -6.91 27.89 -24.15
CA PHE A 333 -7.19 29.22 -24.66
C PHE A 333 -7.34 29.24 -26.19
N HIS A 334 -6.46 28.54 -26.91
CA HIS A 334 -6.52 28.46 -28.37
C HIS A 334 -7.79 27.76 -28.87
N GLN A 335 -8.19 26.67 -28.21
CA GLN A 335 -9.43 25.96 -28.55
C GLN A 335 -10.68 26.82 -28.33
N ILE A 336 -10.71 27.63 -27.26
CA ILE A 336 -11.80 28.60 -27.03
C ILE A 336 -11.86 29.61 -28.17
N VAL A 337 -10.73 30.19 -28.56
CA VAL A 337 -10.69 31.17 -29.66
C VAL A 337 -11.18 30.56 -30.98
N ILE A 338 -10.80 29.32 -31.28
CA ILE A 338 -11.30 28.59 -32.46
C ILE A 338 -12.82 28.40 -32.37
N ALA A 339 -13.34 27.93 -31.23
CA ALA A 339 -14.77 27.73 -31.02
C ALA A 339 -15.58 29.05 -31.19
N TYR A 340 -15.06 30.16 -30.67
CA TYR A 340 -15.65 31.49 -30.89
C TYR A 340 -15.60 31.90 -32.37
N ALA A 341 -14.47 31.66 -33.05
CA ALA A 341 -14.31 32.01 -34.45
C ALA A 341 -15.25 31.21 -35.38
N GLU A 342 -15.60 29.97 -35.03
CA GLU A 342 -16.56 29.16 -35.78
C GLU A 342 -18.00 29.66 -35.69
N ILE A 343 -18.37 30.29 -34.57
CA ILE A 343 -19.71 30.88 -34.36
C ILE A 343 -19.81 32.28 -34.98
N LEU A 344 -18.70 33.02 -35.00
CA LEU A 344 -18.64 34.43 -35.43
C LEU A 344 -18.28 34.61 -36.92
N LYS A 345 -17.93 33.54 -37.65
CA LYS A 345 -17.86 33.50 -39.10
C LYS A 345 -19.24 33.31 -39.70
#